data_AF-A0A087U8V3-F1
#
_entry.id   AF-A0A087U8V3-F1
#
_cell.length_a   1.000
_cell.length_b   1.000
_cell.length_c   1.000
_cell.angle_alpha   90.00
_cell.angle_beta   90.00
_cell.angle_gamma   90.00
#
_symmetry.space_group_name_H-M   'P 1'
#
loop_
_entity.id
_entity.type
_entity.pdbx_description
1 polymer ?
#
loop_
_entity_poly.entity_id
_entity_poly.type
_entity_poly.pdbx_seq_one_letter_code
_entity_poly.pdbx_strand_id
1 'polypeptide(L)'
;MPGLMSVAEFVAETREDYNSPTTSSFVSKIPMCRQTVSSLEETLDFDRDGLTKMKKAVKAIYNSGNAHVDNEVYLSKALDRLGANAMTKDQEPDIGAAFIKFSIVTKELSALMKTLMQNLNNIIMFPLDNLLKGDLKGVK
;
A
#
# COMPACT_ATOMS: atom_id res chain seq x y z
N MET A 1 -7.12 29.14 -10.17
CA MET A 1 -6.34 29.32 -8.93
C MET A 1 -5.38 30.48 -9.15
N PRO A 2 -5.20 31.39 -8.19
CA PRO A 2 -4.06 32.30 -8.21
C PRO A 2 -2.78 31.46 -8.34
N GLY A 3 -1.80 31.92 -9.14
CA GLY A 3 -0.56 31.18 -9.33
C GLY A 3 0.18 31.01 -7.99
N LEU A 4 0.58 29.79 -7.66
CA LEU A 4 1.48 29.53 -6.54
C LEU A 4 2.87 30.05 -6.86
N MET A 5 3.58 30.58 -5.87
CA MET A 5 4.97 31.00 -6.05
C MET A 5 5.85 29.77 -6.21
N SER A 6 6.60 29.69 -7.30
CA SER A 6 7.61 28.65 -7.50
C SER A 6 8.84 28.89 -6.62
N VAL A 7 9.62 27.83 -6.40
CA VAL A 7 10.88 27.92 -5.65
C VAL A 7 11.86 28.90 -6.33
N ALA A 8 11.91 28.91 -7.66
CA ALA A 8 12.78 29.83 -8.40
C ALA A 8 12.38 31.30 -8.19
N GLU A 9 11.09 31.60 -8.19
CA GLU A 9 10.56 32.94 -7.90
C GLU A 9 10.87 33.35 -6.46
N PHE A 10 10.65 32.46 -5.48
CA PHE A 10 10.99 32.74 -4.09
C PHE A 10 12.49 33.04 -3.91
N VAL A 11 13.36 32.25 -4.55
CA VAL A 11 14.82 32.46 -4.50
C VAL A 11 15.22 33.76 -5.19
N ALA A 12 14.57 34.12 -6.30
CA ALA A 12 14.84 35.38 -6.99
C ALA A 12 14.44 36.59 -6.13
N GLU A 13 13.24 36.58 -5.56
CA GLU A 13 12.71 37.65 -4.71
C GLU A 13 13.55 37.83 -3.43
N THR A 14 13.96 36.73 -2.78
CA THR A 14 14.84 36.78 -1.59
C THR A 14 16.25 37.24 -1.92
N ARG A 15 16.77 36.89 -3.09
CA ARG A 15 18.09 37.34 -3.57
C ARG A 15 18.08 38.82 -3.94
N GLU A 16 17.00 39.31 -4.54
CA GLU A 16 16.82 40.74 -4.80
C GLU A 16 16.72 41.54 -3.50
N ASP A 17 15.96 41.04 -2.52
CA ASP A 17 15.86 41.63 -1.18
C ASP A 17 17.21 41.75 -0.49
N TYR A 18 18.03 40.70 -0.59
CA TYR A 18 19.38 40.69 -0.03
C TYR A 18 20.34 41.67 -0.74
N ASN A 19 20.32 41.71 -2.07
CA ASN A 19 21.24 42.53 -2.85
C ASN A 19 20.87 44.02 -2.84
N SER A 20 19.58 44.35 -2.78
CA SER A 20 19.05 45.71 -2.90
C SER A 20 17.93 45.99 -1.87
N PRO A 21 18.22 46.02 -0.55
CA PRO A 21 17.20 46.06 0.49
C PRO A 21 16.28 47.29 0.46
N THR A 22 16.78 48.42 -0.05
CA THR A 22 16.04 49.68 -0.08
C THR A 22 15.05 49.81 -1.23
N THR A 23 15.20 49.00 -2.29
CA THR A 23 14.32 49.01 -3.48
C THR A 23 13.53 47.72 -3.66
N SER A 24 13.80 46.72 -2.84
CA SER A 24 13.13 45.42 -2.85
C SER A 24 11.63 45.54 -2.65
N SER A 25 10.87 44.67 -3.32
CA SER A 25 9.43 44.53 -3.14
C SER A 25 9.02 43.28 -2.35
N PHE A 26 9.99 42.55 -1.80
CA PHE A 26 9.78 41.22 -1.20
C PHE A 26 8.69 41.21 -0.11
N VAL A 27 8.61 42.25 0.72
CA VAL A 27 7.58 42.38 1.77
C VAL A 27 6.16 42.31 1.19
N SER A 28 5.94 42.85 -0.01
CA SER A 28 4.65 42.77 -0.70
C SER A 28 4.31 41.36 -1.22
N LYS A 29 5.33 40.51 -1.39
CA LYS A 29 5.21 39.12 -1.86
C LYS A 29 5.03 38.13 -0.71
N ILE A 30 5.36 38.50 0.53
CA ILE A 30 5.19 37.67 1.73
C ILE A 30 3.78 37.04 1.84
N PRO A 31 2.66 37.77 1.60
CA PRO A 31 1.33 37.15 1.62
C PRO A 31 1.18 36.00 0.61
N MET A 32 1.76 36.15 -0.59
CA MET A 32 1.76 35.11 -1.62
C MET A 32 2.62 33.91 -1.20
N CYS A 33 3.77 34.14 -0.55
CA CYS A 33 4.58 33.06 0.03
C CYS A 33 3.79 32.27 1.06
N ARG A 34 3.12 32.96 2.01
CA ARG A 34 2.30 32.33 3.04
C ARG A 34 1.15 31.53 2.43
N GLN A 35 0.43 32.11 1.47
CA GLN A 35 -0.64 31.43 0.76
C GLN A 35 -0.14 30.17 0.03
N THR A 36 1.05 30.24 -0.56
CA THR A 36 1.66 29.10 -1.25
C THR A 36 1.96 27.97 -0.28
N VAL A 37 2.59 28.28 0.86
CA VAL A 37 2.87 27.31 1.92
C VAL A 37 1.59 26.67 2.44
N SER A 38 0.57 27.47 2.80
CA SER A 38 -0.70 26.94 3.30
C SER A 38 -1.40 26.02 2.30
N SER A 39 -1.38 26.37 1.01
CA SER A 39 -1.95 25.51 -0.04
C SER A 39 -1.20 24.18 -0.19
N LEU A 40 0.13 24.18 0.00
CA LEU A 40 0.94 22.97 -0.04
C LEU A 40 0.71 22.10 1.21
N GLU A 41 0.58 22.71 2.37
CA GLU A 41 0.24 22.03 3.63
C GLU A 41 -1.12 21.33 3.54
N GLU A 42 -2.16 22.02 3.06
CA GLU A 42 -3.49 21.44 2.84
C GLU A 42 -3.46 20.24 1.88
N THR A 43 -2.69 20.36 0.78
CA THR A 43 -2.54 19.27 -0.20
C THR A 43 -1.83 18.07 0.42
N LEU A 44 -0.78 18.31 1.20
CA LEU A 44 0.00 17.27 1.85
C LEU A 44 -0.82 16.53 2.93
N ASP A 45 -1.66 17.24 3.66
CA ASP A 45 -2.60 16.65 4.62
C ASP A 45 -3.65 15.77 3.93
N PHE A 46 -4.18 16.23 2.80
CA PHE A 46 -5.11 15.46 1.99
C PHE A 46 -4.47 14.15 1.49
N ASP A 47 -3.27 14.24 0.93
CA ASP A 47 -2.52 13.07 0.44
C ASP A 47 -2.21 12.09 1.58
N ARG A 48 -1.83 12.60 2.76
CA ARG A 48 -1.56 11.79 3.94
C ARG A 48 -2.80 11.02 4.41
N ASP A 49 -3.98 11.64 4.42
CA ASP A 49 -5.23 10.95 4.75
C ASP A 49 -5.55 9.85 3.71
N GLY A 50 -5.40 10.17 2.42
CA GLY A 50 -5.54 9.21 1.32
C GLY A 50 -4.63 7.99 1.47
N LEU A 51 -3.34 8.21 1.71
CA LEU A 51 -2.34 7.16 1.92
C LEU A 51 -2.63 6.34 3.19
N THR A 52 -3.12 6.99 4.26
CA THR A 52 -3.51 6.30 5.50
C THR A 52 -4.70 5.36 5.27
N LYS A 53 -5.69 5.78 4.47
CA LYS A 53 -6.82 4.94 4.06
C LYS A 53 -6.36 3.79 3.18
N MET A 54 -5.51 4.07 2.19
CA MET A 54 -4.91 3.04 1.33
C MET A 54 -4.18 1.98 2.16
N LYS A 55 -3.38 2.39 3.14
CA LYS A 55 -2.67 1.48 4.05
C LYS A 55 -3.62 0.54 4.77
N LYS A 56 -4.72 1.06 5.32
CA LYS A 56 -5.74 0.25 6.00
C LYS A 56 -6.36 -0.78 5.05
N ALA A 57 -6.70 -0.36 3.84
CA ALA A 57 -7.28 -1.25 2.83
C ALA A 57 -6.30 -2.36 2.41
N VAL A 58 -5.06 -2.02 2.07
CA VAL A 58 -4.02 -2.99 1.69
C VAL A 58 -3.74 -3.97 2.83
N LYS A 59 -3.66 -3.48 4.07
CA LYS A 59 -3.46 -4.33 5.24
C LYS A 59 -4.63 -5.31 5.44
N ALA A 60 -5.87 -4.88 5.20
CA ALA A 60 -7.02 -5.75 5.28
C ALA A 60 -6.96 -6.86 4.20
N ILE A 61 -6.60 -6.53 2.96
CA ILE A 61 -6.39 -7.49 1.87
C ILE A 61 -5.29 -8.49 2.22
N TYR A 62 -4.15 -8.01 2.72
CA TYR A 62 -3.04 -8.87 3.12
C TYR A 62 -3.44 -9.85 4.23
N ASN A 63 -4.14 -9.39 5.26
CA ASN A 63 -4.56 -10.23 6.37
C ASN A 63 -5.61 -11.26 5.93
N SER A 64 -6.63 -10.85 5.18
CA SER A 64 -7.66 -11.77 4.70
C SER A 64 -7.10 -12.78 3.70
N GLY A 65 -6.18 -12.37 2.84
CA GLY A 65 -5.51 -13.26 1.89
C GLY A 65 -4.62 -14.31 2.57
N ASN A 66 -3.88 -13.95 3.64
CA ASN A 66 -3.14 -14.96 4.42
C ASN A 66 -4.08 -15.95 5.11
N ALA A 67 -5.19 -15.48 5.70
CA ALA A 67 -6.19 -16.37 6.27
C ALA A 67 -6.81 -17.30 5.21
N HIS A 68 -7.02 -16.80 3.98
CA HIS A 68 -7.49 -17.61 2.86
C HIS A 68 -6.48 -18.70 2.48
N VAL A 69 -5.19 -18.36 2.37
CA VAL A 69 -4.09 -19.31 2.11
C VAL A 69 -4.11 -20.43 3.15
N ASP A 70 -4.22 -20.10 4.44
CA ASP A 70 -4.26 -21.10 5.52
C ASP A 70 -5.46 -22.04 5.39
N ASN A 71 -6.63 -21.49 5.03
CA ASN A 71 -7.85 -22.27 4.79
C ASN A 71 -7.71 -23.19 3.57
N GLU A 72 -7.08 -22.74 2.48
CA GLU A 72 -6.81 -23.59 1.32
C GLU A 72 -5.86 -24.75 1.66
N VAL A 73 -4.80 -24.50 2.46
CA VAL A 73 -3.90 -25.56 2.94
C VAL A 73 -4.65 -26.55 3.83
N TYR A 74 -5.58 -26.08 4.66
CA TYR A 74 -6.42 -26.97 5.47
C TYR A 74 -7.35 -27.81 4.59
N LEU A 75 -8.02 -27.18 3.61
CA LEU A 75 -8.90 -27.85 2.65
C LEU A 75 -8.14 -28.93 1.86
N SER A 76 -6.93 -28.64 1.37
CA SER A 76 -6.13 -29.62 0.63
C SER A 76 -5.86 -30.86 1.49
N LYS A 77 -5.47 -30.68 2.77
CA LYS A 77 -5.24 -31.80 3.70
C LYS A 77 -6.52 -32.62 3.96
N ALA A 78 -7.67 -31.96 4.05
CA ALA A 78 -8.94 -32.64 4.21
C ALA A 78 -9.28 -33.47 2.97
N LEU A 79 -9.06 -32.92 1.77
CA LEU A 79 -9.24 -33.61 0.49
C LEU A 79 -8.29 -34.82 0.37
N ASP A 80 -7.01 -34.68 0.73
CA ASP A 80 -6.06 -35.81 0.77
C ASP A 80 -6.56 -36.94 1.66
N ARG A 81 -7.06 -36.61 2.85
CA ARG A 81 -7.59 -37.61 3.81
C ARG A 81 -8.83 -38.31 3.27
N LEU A 82 -9.75 -37.55 2.66
CA LEU A 82 -10.94 -38.12 2.03
C LEU A 82 -10.56 -39.04 0.86
N GLY A 83 -9.63 -38.60 0.01
CA GLY A 83 -9.12 -39.40 -1.10
C GLY A 83 -8.49 -40.71 -0.64
N ALA A 84 -7.63 -40.65 0.39
CA ALA A 84 -7.00 -41.84 0.96
C ALA A 84 -8.03 -42.82 1.59
N ASN A 85 -9.04 -42.31 2.28
CA ASN A 85 -10.12 -43.15 2.83
C ASN A 85 -10.93 -43.83 1.71
N ALA A 86 -11.32 -43.09 0.67
CA ALA A 86 -12.09 -43.63 -0.44
C ALA A 86 -11.33 -44.75 -1.16
N MET A 87 -10.01 -44.60 -1.35
CA MET A 87 -9.18 -45.64 -1.96
C MET A 87 -9.03 -46.89 -1.09
N THR A 88 -8.84 -46.72 0.22
CA THR A 88 -8.42 -47.81 1.11
C THR A 88 -9.58 -48.51 1.83
N LYS A 89 -10.57 -47.74 2.28
CA LYS A 89 -11.69 -48.25 3.10
C LYS A 89 -12.92 -48.53 2.28
N ASP A 90 -13.28 -47.59 1.40
CA ASP A 90 -14.53 -47.64 0.66
C ASP A 90 -14.36 -48.41 -0.66
N GLN A 91 -13.11 -48.70 -1.06
CA GLN A 91 -12.75 -49.36 -2.32
C GLN A 91 -13.30 -48.63 -3.56
N GLU A 92 -13.33 -47.30 -3.50
CA GLU A 92 -13.80 -46.38 -4.55
C GLU A 92 -12.61 -45.62 -5.17
N PRO A 93 -11.81 -46.27 -6.05
CA PRO A 93 -10.55 -45.72 -6.53
C PRO A 93 -10.72 -44.46 -7.37
N ASP A 94 -11.79 -44.35 -8.16
CA ASP A 94 -12.05 -43.19 -9.02
C ASP A 94 -12.41 -41.95 -8.21
N ILE A 95 -13.25 -42.13 -7.17
CA ILE A 95 -13.62 -41.07 -6.23
C ILE A 95 -12.38 -40.63 -5.44
N GLY A 96 -11.60 -41.60 -4.94
CA GLY A 96 -10.35 -41.33 -4.24
C GLY A 96 -9.37 -40.53 -5.08
N ALA A 97 -9.18 -40.92 -6.36
CA ALA A 97 -8.30 -40.22 -7.29
C ALA A 97 -8.80 -38.79 -7.58
N ALA A 98 -10.11 -38.58 -7.68
CA ALA A 98 -10.69 -37.25 -7.85
C ALA A 98 -10.39 -36.33 -6.66
N PHE A 99 -10.59 -36.80 -5.42
CA PHE A 99 -10.25 -36.03 -4.21
C PHE A 99 -8.78 -35.64 -4.15
N ILE A 100 -7.87 -36.57 -4.49
CA ILE A 100 -6.43 -36.28 -4.53
C ILE A 100 -6.11 -35.22 -5.60
N LYS A 101 -6.72 -35.30 -6.78
CA LYS A 101 -6.55 -34.27 -7.83
C LYS A 101 -7.02 -32.89 -7.35
N PHE A 102 -8.18 -32.81 -6.69
CA PHE A 102 -8.64 -31.55 -6.09
C PHE A 102 -7.67 -31.03 -5.03
N SER A 103 -7.16 -31.90 -4.17
CA SER A 103 -6.15 -31.52 -3.17
C SER A 103 -4.92 -30.89 -3.80
N ILE A 104 -4.38 -31.51 -4.86
CA ILE A 104 -3.21 -31.01 -5.60
C ILE A 104 -3.50 -29.61 -6.16
N VAL A 105 -4.64 -29.45 -6.85
CA VAL A 105 -5.05 -28.15 -7.42
C VAL A 105 -5.19 -27.08 -6.33
N THR A 106 -5.84 -27.40 -5.20
CA THR A 106 -5.98 -26.47 -4.07
C THR A 106 -4.63 -26.09 -3.48
N LYS A 107 -3.70 -27.03 -3.37
CA LYS A 107 -2.35 -26.77 -2.85
C LYS A 107 -1.53 -25.87 -3.76
N GLU A 108 -1.62 -26.07 -5.07
CA GLU A 108 -0.95 -25.21 -6.07
C GLU A 108 -1.53 -23.79 -6.06
N LEU A 109 -2.86 -23.66 -6.00
CA LEU A 109 -3.53 -22.37 -5.88
C LEU A 109 -3.11 -21.61 -4.62
N SER A 110 -3.05 -22.30 -3.48
CA SER A 110 -2.59 -21.73 -2.21
C SER A 110 -1.14 -21.22 -2.27
N ALA A 111 -0.25 -21.94 -2.98
CA ALA A 111 1.13 -21.51 -3.16
C ALA A 111 1.24 -20.21 -4.01
N LEU A 112 0.42 -20.09 -5.06
CA LEU A 112 0.33 -18.87 -5.85
C LEU A 112 -0.21 -17.71 -5.03
N MET A 113 -1.29 -17.94 -4.26
CA MET A 113 -1.89 -16.92 -3.39
C MET A 113 -0.91 -16.45 -2.30
N LYS A 114 -0.15 -17.37 -1.70
CA LYS A 114 0.90 -17.03 -0.73
C LYS A 114 1.97 -16.12 -1.34
N THR A 115 2.39 -16.41 -2.57
CA THR A 115 3.35 -15.57 -3.31
C THR A 115 2.78 -14.18 -3.57
N LEU A 116 1.50 -14.10 -3.96
CA LEU A 116 0.81 -12.83 -4.13
C LEU A 116 0.77 -12.01 -2.83
N MET A 117 0.48 -12.65 -1.68
CA MET A 117 0.46 -11.96 -0.39
C MET A 117 1.84 -11.43 0.02
N GLN A 118 2.90 -12.20 -0.23
CA GLN A 118 4.27 -11.76 -0.01
C GLN A 118 4.62 -10.54 -0.87
N ASN A 119 4.26 -10.57 -2.15
CA ASN A 119 4.48 -9.46 -3.07
C ASN A 119 3.70 -8.21 -2.65
N LEU A 120 2.42 -8.36 -2.26
CA LEU A 120 1.59 -7.28 -1.75
C LEU A 120 2.24 -6.60 -0.52
N ASN A 121 2.77 -7.41 0.39
CA ASN A 121 3.46 -6.89 1.58
C ASN A 121 4.75 -6.13 1.21
N ASN A 122 5.58 -6.71 0.35
CA ASN A 122 6.91 -6.17 0.06
C ASN A 122 6.88 -4.96 -0.87
N ILE A 123 5.99 -4.95 -1.87
CA ILE A 123 5.94 -3.91 -2.91
C ILE A 123 5.03 -2.75 -2.50
N ILE A 124 3.95 -3.01 -1.77
CA ILE A 124 2.95 -1.99 -1.46
C ILE A 124 2.95 -1.68 0.04
N MET A 125 2.71 -2.68 0.89
CA MET A 125 2.46 -2.43 2.31
C MET A 125 3.69 -1.86 3.03
N PHE A 126 4.89 -2.41 2.80
CA PHE A 126 6.11 -1.96 3.45
C PHE A 126 6.54 -0.54 3.02
N PRO A 127 6.63 -0.19 1.72
CA PRO A 127 6.92 1.17 1.30
C PRO A 127 5.90 2.18 1.84
N LEU A 128 4.62 1.84 1.81
CA LEU A 128 3.56 2.70 2.32
C LEU A 128 3.66 2.91 3.84
N ASP A 129 4.02 1.87 4.60
CA ASP A 129 4.29 1.96 6.03
C ASP A 129 5.47 2.88 6.35
N ASN A 130 6.54 2.79 5.55
CA ASN A 130 7.74 3.61 5.72
C ASN A 130 7.48 5.06 5.35
N LEU A 131 6.80 5.32 4.24
CA LEU A 131 6.43 6.68 3.82
C LEU A 131 5.61 7.38 4.91
N LEU A 132 4.60 6.69 5.47
CA LEU A 132 3.74 7.25 6.51
C LEU A 132 4.43 7.43 7.87
N LYS A 133 5.42 6.59 8.22
CA LYS A 133 6.15 6.66 9.50
C LYS A 133 7.46 7.45 9.43
N GLY A 134 7.97 7.69 8.23
CA GLY A 134 9.20 8.42 7.95
C GLY A 134 8.86 9.80 7.41
N ASP A 135 8.79 9.90 6.08
CA ASP A 135 8.72 11.19 5.37
C ASP A 135 7.48 12.02 5.73
N LEU A 136 6.36 11.38 6.04
CA LEU A 136 5.11 12.06 6.43
C LEU A 136 4.92 12.14 7.95
N LYS A 137 5.91 11.75 8.76
CA LYS A 137 5.81 11.80 10.21
C LYS A 137 6.13 13.20 10.73
N GLY A 138 5.14 13.83 11.36
CA GLY A 138 5.34 15.09 12.07
C GLY A 138 5.09 16.34 11.24
N VAL A 139 4.68 16.19 9.97
CA VAL A 139 4.00 17.26 9.25
C VAL A 139 2.69 17.55 10.00
N LYS A 140 2.59 18.75 10.56
CA LYS A 140 1.50 19.27 11.38
C LYS A 140 1.32 20.73 11.03
#